data_AF-A0A355R307-F1
#
_entry.id   AF-A0A355R307-F1
#
_cell.length_a   1.000
_cell.length_b   1.000
_cell.length_c   1.000
_cell.angle_alpha   90.00
_cell.angle_beta   90.00
_cell.angle_gamma   90.00
#
_symmetry.space_group_name_H-M   'P 1'
#
loop_
_entity.id
_entity.type
_entity.pdbx_description
1 polymer ?
#
loop_
_entity_poly.entity_id
_entity_poly.type
_entity_poly.pdbx_seq_one_letter_code
_entity_poly.pdbx_strand_id
1 'polypeptide(L)'
;KKDMILVSGFNVYPNELEDVLAALPGVLQCAAIGVPDEKSGEVIKVFIVVKPGMTVTKEQVMEHMRANVTGYKVPRHIEFRDSLPTTNVGKILRRELRDEELKKQGLKKIA
;
A
#
# COMPACT_ATOMS: atom_id res chain seq x y z
N LYS A 1 -14.96 10.80 3.74
CA LYS A 1 -13.56 11.22 3.99
C LYS A 1 -12.74 10.65 2.83
N LYS A 2 -11.98 11.48 2.09
CA LYS A 2 -11.20 11.02 0.93
C LYS A 2 -10.03 10.18 1.45
N ASP A 3 -9.89 8.93 1.04
CA ASP A 3 -8.71 8.11 1.38
C ASP A 3 -7.50 8.71 0.67
N MET A 4 -6.67 9.44 1.42
CA MET A 4 -5.52 10.19 0.93
C MET A 4 -4.36 9.98 1.91
N ILE A 5 -3.15 9.83 1.37
CA ILE A 5 -1.89 9.68 2.10
C ILE A 5 -1.12 11.00 1.97
N LEU A 6 -0.56 11.52 3.05
CA LEU A 6 0.19 12.77 3.06
C LEU A 6 1.70 12.51 3.24
N VAL A 7 2.42 12.41 2.12
CA VAL A 7 3.86 12.16 2.13
C VAL A 7 4.61 13.47 1.98
N SER A 8 5.27 13.94 3.04
CA SER A 8 6.06 15.18 3.03
C SER A 8 5.31 16.41 2.49
N GLY A 9 4.01 16.51 2.79
CA GLY A 9 3.14 17.59 2.31
C GLY A 9 2.52 17.36 0.92
N PHE A 10 2.81 16.25 0.25
CA PHE A 10 2.22 15.88 -1.03
C PHE A 10 1.04 14.92 -0.86
N ASN A 11 -0.07 15.22 -1.55
CA ASN A 11 -1.25 14.37 -1.58
C ASN A 11 -1.01 13.18 -2.49
N VAL A 12 -1.07 11.97 -1.93
CA VAL A 12 -0.97 10.71 -2.67
C VAL A 12 -2.27 9.94 -2.52
N TYR A 13 -2.83 9.50 -3.65
CA TYR A 13 -4.08 8.75 -3.67
C TYR A 13 -3.78 7.25 -3.77
N PRO A 14 -4.23 6.42 -2.81
CA PRO A 14 -4.01 4.97 -2.83
C PRO A 14 -4.39 4.29 -4.15
N ASN A 15 -5.53 4.68 -4.72
CA ASN A 15 -6.02 4.10 -5.97
C ASN A 15 -5.00 4.23 -7.12
N GLU A 16 -4.31 5.38 -7.23
CA GLU A 16 -3.31 5.61 -8.28
C GLU A 16 -2.14 4.63 -8.15
N LEU A 17 -1.71 4.35 -6.92
CA LEU A 17 -0.63 3.41 -6.64
C LEU A 17 -1.09 1.97 -6.90
N GLU A 18 -2.32 1.65 -6.51
CA GLU A 18 -2.92 0.33 -6.70
C GLU A 18 -3.12 0.02 -8.18
N ASP A 19 -3.53 0.99 -9.00
CA ASP A 19 -3.67 0.83 -10.45
C ASP A 19 -2.32 0.52 -11.10
N VAL A 20 -1.24 1.21 -10.68
CA VAL A 20 0.12 0.94 -11.15
C VAL A 20 0.58 -0.45 -10.70
N LEU A 21 0.39 -0.82 -9.44
CA LEU A 21 0.77 -2.13 -8.90
C LEU A 21 -0.01 -3.28 -9.55
N ALA A 22 -1.30 -3.08 -9.83
CA ALA A 22 -2.14 -4.07 -10.49
C ALA A 22 -1.68 -4.36 -11.93
N ALA A 23 -0.97 -3.42 -12.56
CA ALA A 23 -0.36 -3.62 -13.88
C ALA A 23 0.93 -4.47 -13.84
N LEU A 24 1.52 -4.72 -12.66
CA LEU A 24 2.69 -5.60 -12.53
C LEU A 24 2.28 -7.07 -12.71
N PRO A 25 2.88 -7.81 -13.67
CA PRO A 25 2.59 -9.23 -13.85
C PRO A 25 2.81 -10.03 -12.56
N GLY A 26 1.83 -10.85 -12.19
CA GLY A 26 1.87 -11.66 -10.97
C GLY A 26 1.16 -11.05 -9.76
N VAL A 27 0.80 -9.77 -9.78
CA VAL A 27 -0.06 -9.19 -8.74
C VAL A 27 -1.51 -9.66 -8.92
N LEU A 28 -2.09 -10.27 -7.89
CA LEU A 28 -3.48 -10.70 -7.83
C LEU A 28 -4.37 -9.61 -7.21
N GLN A 29 -3.96 -9.12 -6.04
CA GLN A 29 -4.60 -8.02 -5.32
C GLN A 29 -3.53 -7.15 -4.70
N CYS A 30 -3.79 -5.85 -4.57
CA CYS A 30 -2.92 -4.95 -3.85
C CYS A 30 -3.71 -3.86 -3.13
N ALA A 31 -3.09 -3.28 -2.11
CA ALA A 31 -3.63 -2.12 -1.39
C ALA A 31 -2.51 -1.20 -0.94
N ALA A 32 -2.72 0.10 -1.05
CA ALA A 32 -1.81 1.11 -0.56
C ALA A 32 -2.41 1.85 0.65
N ILE A 33 -1.59 2.07 1.67
CA ILE A 33 -1.97 2.88 2.84
C ILE A 33 -0.83 3.82 3.24
N GLY A 34 -1.21 4.89 3.94
CA GLY A 34 -0.28 5.71 4.69
C GLY A 34 -0.04 5.08 6.05
N VAL A 35 1.23 5.00 6.44
CA VAL A 35 1.64 4.68 7.81
C VAL A 35 2.45 5.85 8.38
N PRO A 36 2.34 6.16 9.68
CA PRO A 36 3.09 7.24 10.30
C PRO A 36 4.61 7.08 10.13
N ASP A 37 5.29 8.19 9.88
CA ASP A 37 6.75 8.27 9.74
C ASP A 37 7.25 9.60 10.31
N GLU A 38 8.25 9.53 11.19
CA GLU A 38 8.74 10.71 11.92
C GLU A 38 9.30 11.82 11.02
N LYS A 39 9.79 11.47 9.82
CA LYS A 39 10.44 12.42 8.91
C LYS A 39 9.49 12.96 7.85
N SER A 40 8.56 12.13 7.39
CA SER A 40 7.70 12.40 6.23
C SER A 40 6.27 12.76 6.62
N GLY A 41 5.91 12.64 7.91
CA GLY A 41 4.51 12.61 8.37
C GLY A 41 3.90 11.24 8.12
N GLU A 42 3.70 10.88 6.85
CA GLU A 42 3.32 9.53 6.44
C GLU A 42 4.25 9.00 5.34
N VAL A 43 4.42 7.69 5.31
CA VAL A 43 5.04 6.97 4.19
C VAL A 43 4.07 5.94 3.63
N ILE A 44 4.26 5.62 2.37
CA ILE A 44 3.42 4.65 1.67
C ILE A 44 3.89 3.24 2.04
N LYS A 45 2.94 2.43 2.52
CA LYS A 45 3.07 0.98 2.65
C LYS A 45 2.09 0.31 1.68
N VAL A 46 2.58 -0.71 0.98
CA VAL A 46 1.76 -1.50 0.05
C VAL A 46 1.72 -2.95 0.50
N PHE A 47 0.53 -3.55 0.35
CA PHE A 47 0.29 -4.97 0.56
C PHE A 47 0.00 -5.62 -0.77
N ILE A 48 0.59 -6.78 -1.02
CA ILE A 48 0.49 -7.47 -2.32
C ILE A 48 0.16 -8.93 -2.08
N VAL A 49 -0.87 -9.41 -2.78
CA VAL A 49 -1.17 -10.84 -2.95
C VAL A 49 -0.69 -11.25 -4.32
N VAL A 50 0.07 -12.33 -4.38
CA VAL A 50 0.64 -12.85 -5.64
C VAL A 50 -0.31 -13.88 -6.23
N LYS A 51 -0.41 -13.93 -7.56
CA LYS A 51 -1.17 -14.95 -8.28
C LYS A 51 -0.61 -16.34 -7.97
N PRO A 52 -1.47 -17.37 -7.79
CA PRO A 52 -1.01 -18.74 -7.59
C PRO A 52 -0.05 -19.18 -8.71
N GLY A 53 1.07 -19.82 -8.34
CA GLY A 53 2.07 -20.30 -9.29
C GLY A 53 2.99 -19.22 -9.87
N MET A 54 2.86 -17.96 -9.44
CA MET A 54 3.77 -16.88 -9.81
C MET A 54 4.61 -16.42 -8.61
N THR A 55 5.70 -15.73 -8.91
CA THR A 55 6.56 -15.09 -7.92
C THR A 55 6.70 -13.63 -8.28
N VAL A 56 6.58 -12.75 -7.28
CA VAL A 56 6.84 -11.32 -7.39
C VAL A 56 7.81 -10.95 -6.27
N THR A 57 8.94 -10.33 -6.60
CA THR A 57 9.93 -9.91 -5.61
C THR A 57 9.74 -8.44 -5.22
N LYS A 58 10.35 -8.04 -4.09
CA LYS A 58 10.32 -6.63 -3.66
C LYS A 58 11.02 -5.73 -4.67
N GLU A 59 12.08 -6.22 -5.29
CA GLU A 59 12.88 -5.50 -6.28
C GLU A 59 12.04 -5.21 -7.52
N GLN A 60 11.31 -6.20 -8.03
CA GLN A 60 10.40 -6.03 -9.16
C GLN A 60 9.31 -5.00 -8.88
N VAL A 61 8.71 -5.04 -7.69
CA VAL A 61 7.72 -4.04 -7.25
C VAL A 61 8.34 -2.65 -7.20
N MET A 62 9.52 -2.50 -6.59
CA MET A 62 10.20 -1.22 -6.46
C MET A 62 10.61 -0.63 -7.82
N GLU A 63 11.13 -1.45 -8.72
CA GLU A 63 11.49 -1.04 -10.08
C GLU A 63 10.26 -0.59 -10.87
N HIS A 64 9.20 -1.39 -10.85
CA HIS A 64 7.94 -1.06 -11.50
C HIS A 64 7.33 0.24 -10.97
N MET A 65 7.34 0.45 -9.66
CA MET A 65 6.86 1.71 -9.07
C MET A 65 7.74 2.90 -9.46
N ARG A 66 9.07 2.77 -9.40
CA ARG A 66 9.99 3.86 -9.78
C ARG A 66 9.88 4.26 -11.24
N ALA A 67 9.53 3.33 -12.12
CA ALA A 67 9.34 3.60 -13.55
C ALA A 67 8.01 4.32 -13.85
N ASN A 68 6.99 4.15 -13.00
CA ASN A 68 5.61 4.57 -13.31
C ASN A 68 5.06 5.68 -12.40
N VAL A 69 5.67 5.97 -11.25
CA VAL A 69 5.25 7.05 -10.36
C VAL A 69 6.39 8.00 -9.99
N THR A 70 6.05 9.20 -9.55
CA THR A 70 7.03 10.16 -9.03
C THR A 70 7.73 9.63 -7.77
N GLY A 71 8.98 10.02 -7.54
CA GLY A 71 9.81 9.44 -6.46
C GLY A 71 9.19 9.45 -5.06
N TYR A 72 8.43 10.49 -4.70
CA TYR A 72 7.75 10.57 -3.39
C TYR A 72 6.53 9.65 -3.28
N LYS A 73 6.02 9.09 -4.39
CA LYS A 73 4.93 8.11 -4.44
C LYS A 73 5.43 6.66 -4.39
N VAL A 74 6.75 6.45 -4.43
CA VAL A 74 7.33 5.11 -4.35
C VAL A 74 7.15 4.58 -2.91
N PRO A 75 6.60 3.37 -2.71
CA PRO A 75 6.41 2.81 -1.39
C PRO A 75 7.73 2.61 -0.65
N ARG A 76 7.72 2.87 0.66
CA ARG A 76 8.86 2.53 1.55
C ARG A 76 8.75 1.14 2.14
N HIS A 77 7.53 0.63 2.27
CA HIS A 77 7.25 -0.68 2.84
C HIS A 77 6.42 -1.52 1.88
N ILE A 78 6.86 -2.75 1.67
CA ILE A 78 6.18 -3.76 0.85
C ILE A 78 6.00 -5.00 1.70
N GLU A 79 4.76 -5.46 1.84
CA GLU A 79 4.38 -6.67 2.57
C GLU A 79 3.60 -7.61 1.64
N PHE A 80 4.10 -8.84 1.48
CA PHE A 80 3.37 -9.88 0.77
C PHE A 80 2.45 -10.62 1.73
N ARG A 81 1.23 -10.92 1.29
CA ARG A 81 0.22 -11.64 2.06
C ARG A 81 -0.47 -12.70 1.21
N ASP A 82 -1.01 -13.72 1.87
CA ASP A 82 -1.83 -14.73 1.21
C ASP A 82 -3.22 -14.19 0.86
N SER A 83 -3.73 -13.23 1.64
CA SER A 83 -5.01 -12.55 1.40
C SER A 83 -5.05 -11.16 2.04
N LEU A 84 -6.00 -10.33 1.58
CA LEU A 84 -6.28 -9.01 2.14
C LEU A 84 -7.68 -8.98 2.78
N PRO A 85 -7.89 -8.18 3.83
CA PRO A 85 -9.21 -7.99 4.40
C PRO A 85 -10.12 -7.39 3.35
N THR A 86 -11.25 -8.05 3.09
CA THR A 86 -12.22 -7.64 2.07
C THR A 86 -13.63 -7.67 2.66
N THR A 87 -14.50 -6.83 2.11
CA THR A 87 -15.95 -6.92 2.35
C THR A 87 -16.53 -8.19 1.74
N ASN A 88 -17.76 -8.55 2.13
CA ASN A 88 -18.52 -9.67 1.53
C ASN A 88 -18.71 -9.55 0.01
N VAL A 89 -18.51 -8.35 -0.57
CA VAL A 89 -18.59 -8.08 -2.01
C VAL A 89 -17.21 -7.91 -2.66
N GLY A 90 -16.12 -8.31 -1.98
CA GLY A 90 -14.76 -8.36 -2.53
C GLY A 90 -13.97 -7.05 -2.51
N LYS A 91 -14.54 -5.95 -1.99
CA LYS A 91 -13.80 -4.67 -1.86
C LYS A 91 -12.77 -4.75 -0.73
N ILE A 92 -11.54 -4.33 -0.99
CA ILE A 92 -10.46 -4.31 0.00
C ILE A 92 -10.73 -3.26 1.09
N LEU A 93 -10.55 -3.64 2.34
CA LEU A 93 -10.77 -2.82 3.52
C LEU A 93 -9.45 -2.16 3.97
N ARG A 94 -9.01 -1.11 3.25
CA ARG A 94 -7.79 -0.35 3.58
C ARG A 94 -7.76 0.17 5.01
N ARG A 95 -8.93 0.46 5.59
CA ARG A 95 -9.03 0.91 6.99
C ARG A 95 -8.52 -0.15 7.96
N GLU A 96 -8.82 -1.43 7.72
CA GLU A 96 -8.38 -2.52 8.59
C GLU A 96 -6.87 -2.71 8.50
N LEU A 97 -6.32 -2.66 7.28
CA LEU A 97 -4.87 -2.67 7.05
C LEU A 97 -4.18 -1.53 7.81
N ARG A 98 -4.74 -0.31 7.78
CA ARG A 98 -4.21 0.83 8.53
C ARG A 98 -4.30 0.62 10.04
N ASP A 99 -5.44 0.11 10.52
CA ASP A 99 -5.65 -0.17 11.95
C ASP A 99 -4.68 -1.25 12.46
N GLU A 100 -4.37 -2.28 11.65
CA GLU A 100 -3.34 -3.30 11.95
C GLU A 100 -1.95 -2.68 12.10
N GLU A 101 -1.54 -1.81 11.17
CA GLU A 101 -0.22 -1.19 11.21
C GLU A 101 -0.06 -0.20 12.35
N LEU A 102 -1.09 0.59 12.66
CA LEU A 102 -1.07 1.47 13.83
C LEU A 102 -0.91 0.68 15.13
N LYS A 103 -1.61 -0.46 15.26
CA LYS A 103 -1.46 -1.37 16.41
C LYS A 103 -0.04 -1.95 16.49
N LYS A 104 0.56 -2.36 15.36
CA LYS A 104 1.95 -2.85 15.32
C LYS A 104 2.95 -1.79 15.79
N GLN A 105 2.70 -0.52 15.51
CA GLN A 105 3.54 0.61 15.95
C GLN A 105 3.24 1.09 17.38
N GLY A 106 2.30 0.45 18.10
CA GLY A 106 1.89 0.87 19.44
C GLY A 106 1.14 2.21 19.48
N LEU A 107 0.70 2.72 18.33
CA LEU A 107 0.02 4.00 18.20
C LEU A 107 -1.50 3.82 18.35
N LYS A 108 -2.14 4.70 19.12
CA LYS A 108 -3.59 4.74 19.25
C LYS A 108 -4.22 5.44 18.05
N LYS A 109 -5.41 5.00 17.68
CA LYS A 109 -6.21 5.54 16.59
C LYS A 109 -6.42 7.05 16.78
N ILE A 110 -6.11 7.86 15.78
CA ILE A 110 -6.57 9.25 15.74
C ILE A 110 -8.03 9.20 15.29
N ALA A 111 -8.93 9.67 16.15
CA ALA A 111 -10.38 9.69 15.92
C ALA A 111 -10.77 10.59 14.73
#